data_AF-W6RD55-F1
#
_entry.id   AF-W6RD55-F1
#
_cell.length_a   1.000
_cell.length_b   1.000
_cell.length_c   1.000
_cell.angle_alpha   90.00
_cell.angle_beta   90.00
_cell.angle_gamma   90.00
#
_symmetry.space_group_name_H-M   'P 1'
#
loop_
_entity.id
_entity.type
_entity.pdbx_description
1 polymer ?
#
loop_
_entity_poly.entity_id
_entity_poly.type
_entity_poly.pdbx_seq_one_letter_code
_entity_poly.pdbx_strand_id
1 'polypeptide(L)'
;MKLATLAAASLLAATLTTAADAAPQNFPGAPGALTLSGKCAKLVVGKVDATKGCEGELASVTLVNGQVTFIFTSGGKMLGFQGDGTAIKPASNGNARMPLNLVVTGVGQKMTGQVKVAGTCTMGNPYGGKPVAIECTAESKDTAFAGSFRTNGKAPKQK
;
A
#
# COMPACT_ATOMS: atom_id res chain seq x y z
N MET A 1 19.36 -48.12 -57.89
CA MET A 1 19.52 -48.51 -56.47
C MET A 1 20.81 -47.88 -55.99
N LYS A 2 20.91 -46.94 -55.04
CA LYS A 2 20.06 -46.53 -53.92
C LYS A 2 20.20 -45.01 -53.70
N LEU A 3 19.10 -44.37 -53.30
CA LEU A 3 18.99 -42.97 -52.89
C LEU A 3 19.56 -42.71 -51.49
N ALA A 4 20.09 -41.49 -51.30
CA ALA A 4 19.84 -40.47 -50.25
C ALA A 4 19.71 -40.92 -48.76
N THR A 5 20.08 -40.19 -47.71
CA THR A 5 20.31 -38.75 -47.48
C THR A 5 20.90 -38.62 -46.07
N LEU A 6 21.76 -37.63 -45.84
CA LEU A 6 22.23 -37.21 -44.51
C LEU A 6 21.06 -36.60 -43.71
N ALA A 7 20.82 -37.08 -42.49
CA ALA A 7 19.89 -36.43 -41.55
C ALA A 7 20.65 -36.05 -40.27
N ALA A 8 21.02 -34.77 -40.17
CA ALA A 8 21.48 -34.15 -38.95
C ALA A 8 20.27 -33.91 -38.03
N ALA A 9 20.22 -34.57 -36.89
CA ALA A 9 19.19 -34.37 -35.88
C ALA A 9 19.63 -33.28 -34.89
N SER A 10 19.21 -32.05 -35.15
CA SER A 10 19.35 -30.92 -34.22
C SER A 10 18.29 -31.05 -33.12
N LEU A 11 18.69 -31.43 -31.90
CA LEU A 11 17.80 -31.42 -30.73
C LEU A 11 17.59 -29.96 -30.26
N LEU A 12 16.41 -29.42 -30.53
CA LEU A 12 15.92 -28.16 -29.98
C LEU A 12 15.66 -28.32 -28.47
N ALA A 13 16.50 -27.69 -27.65
CA ALA A 13 16.27 -27.55 -26.21
C ALA A 13 15.15 -26.52 -25.97
N ALA A 14 13.96 -26.99 -25.62
CA ALA A 14 12.85 -26.14 -25.20
C ALA A 14 13.15 -25.58 -23.80
N THR A 15 13.52 -24.31 -23.72
CA THR A 15 13.63 -23.58 -22.45
C THR A 15 12.23 -23.30 -21.91
N LEU A 16 11.80 -24.09 -20.93
CA LEU A 16 10.62 -23.82 -20.12
C LEU A 16 10.88 -22.57 -19.28
N THR A 17 10.47 -21.41 -19.77
CA THR A 17 10.36 -20.20 -18.93
C THR A 17 9.20 -20.42 -17.97
N THR A 18 9.50 -20.75 -16.72
CA THR A 18 8.52 -20.71 -15.64
C THR A 18 8.14 -19.25 -15.40
N ALA A 19 6.98 -18.84 -15.92
CA ALA A 19 6.32 -17.65 -15.43
C ALA A 19 5.99 -17.92 -13.96
N ALA A 20 6.75 -17.30 -13.05
CA ALA A 20 6.40 -17.28 -11.65
C ALA A 20 5.10 -16.49 -11.51
N ASP A 21 3.99 -17.22 -11.44
CA ASP A 21 2.69 -16.67 -11.04
C ASP A 21 2.88 -16.10 -9.64
N ALA A 22 2.99 -14.77 -9.54
CA ALA A 22 3.06 -14.09 -8.27
C ALA A 22 1.69 -14.26 -7.60
N ALA A 23 1.59 -15.25 -6.70
CA ALA A 23 0.43 -15.43 -5.85
C ALA A 23 0.01 -14.05 -5.29
N PRO A 24 -1.28 -13.68 -5.35
CA PRO A 24 -1.73 -12.35 -4.97
C PRO A 24 -1.34 -12.10 -3.50
N GLN A 25 -0.27 -11.34 -3.31
CA GLN A 25 0.11 -10.84 -1.99
C GLN A 25 -0.94 -9.80 -1.61
N ASN A 26 -1.83 -10.17 -0.70
CA ASN A 26 -2.84 -9.26 -0.18
C ASN A 26 -2.16 -8.16 0.63
N PHE A 27 -2.36 -6.91 0.23
CA PHE A 27 -2.02 -5.72 0.99
C PHE A 27 -3.31 -5.18 1.62
N PRO A 28 -3.33 -4.78 2.90
CA PRO A 28 -2.23 -4.63 3.87
C PRO A 28 -1.66 -5.93 4.46
N GLY A 29 -2.34 -7.05 4.26
CA GLY A 29 -1.83 -8.39 4.57
C GLY A 29 -1.99 -8.81 6.03
N ALA A 30 -1.18 -9.78 6.45
CA ALA A 30 -1.18 -10.36 7.79
C ALA A 30 -0.82 -9.34 8.90
N PRO A 31 -1.13 -9.63 10.18
CA PRO A 31 -0.73 -8.78 11.30
C PRO A 31 0.77 -8.49 11.33
N GLY A 32 1.13 -7.23 11.61
CA GLY A 32 2.51 -6.76 11.62
C GLY A 32 2.63 -5.32 11.12
N ALA A 33 3.88 -4.85 11.01
CA ALA A 33 4.19 -3.53 10.50
C ALA A 33 4.99 -3.65 9.20
N LEU A 34 4.53 -2.93 8.18
CA LEU A 34 5.18 -2.80 6.88
C LEU A 34 5.56 -1.35 6.66
N THR A 35 6.67 -1.12 5.97
CA THR A 35 7.11 0.21 5.51
C THR A 35 7.13 0.22 3.99
N LEU A 36 6.46 1.21 3.40
CA LEU A 36 6.46 1.48 1.97
C LEU A 36 7.31 2.72 1.69
N SER A 37 8.32 2.58 0.84
CA SER A 37 9.12 3.72 0.38
C SER A 37 8.48 4.39 -0.84
N GLY A 38 8.60 5.70 -0.94
CA GLY A 38 7.95 6.47 -2.00
C GLY A 38 7.97 7.97 -1.77
N LYS A 39 6.91 8.64 -2.22
CA LYS A 39 6.72 10.07 -2.07
C LYS A 39 5.36 10.34 -1.46
N CYS A 40 5.34 11.08 -0.36
CA CYS A 40 4.13 11.70 0.14
C CYS A 40 3.70 12.83 -0.80
N ALA A 41 2.55 12.66 -1.44
CA ALA A 41 2.01 13.60 -2.42
C ALA A 41 1.02 14.59 -1.79
N LYS A 42 0.38 14.22 -0.67
CA LYS A 42 -0.54 15.08 0.07
C LYS A 42 -0.61 14.65 1.52
N LEU A 43 -0.63 15.60 2.44
CA LEU A 43 -0.96 15.40 3.85
C LEU A 43 -1.64 16.65 4.42
N VAL A 44 -2.95 16.60 4.59
CA VAL A 44 -3.77 17.74 5.03
C VAL A 44 -4.62 17.35 6.23
N VAL A 45 -4.66 18.23 7.23
CA VAL A 45 -5.51 18.15 8.42
C VAL A 45 -6.26 19.47 8.58
N GLY A 46 -7.56 19.45 8.32
CA GLY A 46 -8.39 20.65 8.27
C GLY A 46 -7.82 21.65 7.26
N LYS A 47 -7.38 22.82 7.75
CA LYS A 47 -6.77 23.89 6.94
C LYS A 47 -5.24 23.83 6.90
N VAL A 48 -4.62 22.87 7.59
CA VAL A 48 -3.16 22.75 7.68
C VAL A 48 -2.67 21.76 6.63
N ASP A 49 -1.82 22.24 5.72
CA ASP A 49 -1.10 21.41 4.76
C ASP A 49 0.30 21.08 5.31
N ALA A 50 0.50 19.81 5.66
CA ALA A 50 1.75 19.27 6.18
C ALA A 50 2.59 18.53 5.12
N THR A 51 2.21 18.62 3.84
CA THR A 51 2.83 17.88 2.73
C THR A 51 4.32 18.20 2.58
N LYS A 52 4.72 19.47 2.77
CA LYS A 52 6.11 19.91 2.61
C LYS A 52 7.10 19.18 3.53
N GLY A 53 6.68 18.84 4.75
CA GLY A 53 7.49 18.11 5.73
C GLY A 53 7.25 16.61 5.75
N CYS A 54 6.37 16.11 4.88
CA CYS A 54 5.92 14.72 4.89
C CYS A 54 7.03 13.79 4.37
N GLU A 55 7.28 12.73 5.11
CA GLU A 55 8.39 11.82 4.86
C GLU A 55 8.17 10.94 3.61
N GLY A 56 9.27 10.43 3.06
CA GLY A 56 9.28 9.52 1.91
C GLY A 56 8.91 8.07 2.25
N GLU A 57 8.30 7.84 3.41
CA GLU A 57 7.90 6.54 3.90
C GLU A 57 6.47 6.58 4.43
N LEU A 58 5.73 5.51 4.16
CA LEU A 58 4.40 5.25 4.71
C LEU A 58 4.47 3.95 5.51
N ALA A 59 4.07 3.99 6.78
CA ALA A 59 3.90 2.76 7.55
C ALA A 59 2.49 2.21 7.36
N SER A 60 2.37 0.89 7.24
CA SER A 60 1.12 0.15 7.24
C SER A 60 1.16 -0.84 8.40
N VAL A 61 0.31 -0.66 9.39
CA VAL A 61 0.24 -1.52 10.58
C VAL A 61 -1.07 -2.27 10.58
N THR A 62 -1.00 -3.60 10.54
CA THR A 62 -2.17 -4.48 10.68
C THR A 62 -2.14 -5.08 12.09
N LEU A 63 -3.19 -4.84 12.85
CA LEU A 63 -3.37 -5.42 14.18
C LEU A 63 -3.96 -6.83 14.09
N VAL A 64 -3.79 -7.62 15.15
CA VAL A 64 -4.31 -9.00 15.24
C VAL A 64 -5.83 -9.10 15.09
N ASN A 65 -6.55 -8.02 15.41
CA ASN A 65 -8.00 -7.94 15.22
C ASN A 65 -8.42 -7.50 13.81
N GLY A 66 -7.47 -7.39 12.87
CA GLY A 66 -7.73 -7.00 11.48
C GLY A 66 -7.82 -5.50 11.23
N GLN A 67 -7.71 -4.63 12.26
CA GLN A 67 -7.62 -3.20 12.01
C GLN A 67 -6.30 -2.85 11.33
N VAL A 68 -6.38 -2.00 10.31
CA VAL A 68 -5.23 -1.51 9.55
C VAL A 68 -5.08 -0.03 9.78
N THR A 69 -3.85 0.46 9.96
CA THR A 69 -3.52 1.88 10.02
C THR A 69 -2.44 2.24 9.01
N PHE A 70 -2.72 3.21 8.13
CA PHE A 70 -1.70 3.87 7.30
C PHE A 70 -1.21 5.13 7.96
N ILE A 71 0.07 5.19 8.31
CA ILE A 71 0.67 6.25 9.11
C ILE A 71 1.61 7.08 8.25
N PHE A 72 1.25 8.35 8.08
CA PHE A 72 2.07 9.38 7.48
C PHE A 72 2.82 10.13 8.58
N THR A 73 4.09 10.45 8.34
CA THR A 73 4.91 11.23 9.28
C THR A 73 5.32 12.55 8.64
N SER A 74 5.23 13.64 9.39
CA SER A 74 5.70 14.97 8.98
C SER A 74 6.28 15.71 10.18
N GLY A 75 7.57 16.02 10.13
CA GLY A 75 8.27 16.75 11.20
C GLY A 75 8.13 16.10 12.60
N GLY A 76 8.23 14.76 12.67
CA GLY A 76 8.09 14.00 13.92
C GLY A 76 6.66 13.88 14.46
N LYS A 77 5.66 14.38 13.73
CA LYS A 77 4.23 14.16 13.99
C LYS A 77 3.69 13.07 13.09
N MET A 78 2.78 12.26 13.60
CA MET A 78 2.18 11.15 12.87
C MET A 78 0.68 11.35 12.70
N LEU A 79 0.18 11.04 11.51
CA LEU A 79 -1.25 10.98 11.17
C LEU A 79 -1.55 9.61 10.59
N GLY A 80 -2.34 8.82 11.32
CA GLY A 80 -2.78 7.50 10.92
C GLY A 80 -4.23 7.50 10.45
N PHE A 81 -4.48 6.89 9.30
CA PHE A 81 -5.83 6.57 8.83
C PHE A 81 -6.10 5.11 9.18
N GLN A 82 -7.03 4.89 10.12
CA GLN A 82 -7.35 3.56 10.64
C GLN A 82 -8.74 3.10 10.15
N GLY A 83 -8.80 1.83 9.79
CA GLY A 83 -10.00 1.19 9.26
C GLY A 83 -10.01 -0.32 9.46
N ASP A 84 -11.11 -0.94 9.04
CA ASP A 84 -11.29 -2.39 9.10
C ASP A 84 -10.70 -3.05 7.85
N GLY A 85 -9.57 -3.75 8.03
CA GLY A 85 -8.90 -4.48 6.96
C GLY A 85 -9.68 -5.70 6.46
N THR A 86 -10.61 -6.23 7.25
CA THR A 86 -11.48 -7.36 6.84
C THR A 86 -12.62 -6.90 5.93
N ALA A 87 -12.94 -5.60 5.96
CA ALA A 87 -13.97 -4.98 5.13
C ALA A 87 -13.45 -4.44 3.78
N ILE A 88 -12.18 -4.70 3.44
CA ILE A 88 -11.56 -4.30 2.17
C ILE A 88 -12.32 -4.94 1.00
N LYS A 89 -12.65 -4.12 0.00
CA LYS A 89 -13.32 -4.57 -1.23
C LYS A 89 -12.54 -4.15 -2.47
N PRO A 90 -12.65 -4.88 -3.59
CA PRO A 90 -12.15 -4.41 -4.87
C PRO A 90 -12.73 -3.04 -5.24
N ALA A 91 -11.92 -2.22 -5.90
CA ALA A 91 -12.28 -0.97 -6.53
C ALA A 91 -11.87 -0.99 -8.01
N SER A 92 -12.18 0.07 -8.75
CA SER A 92 -11.82 0.17 -10.17
C SER A 92 -10.30 0.10 -10.40
N ASN A 93 -9.88 -0.32 -11.59
CA ASN A 93 -8.49 -0.34 -12.05
C ASN A 93 -7.54 -1.22 -11.21
N GLY A 94 -8.06 -2.30 -10.63
CA GLY A 94 -7.25 -3.22 -9.82
C GLY A 94 -6.84 -2.67 -8.45
N ASN A 95 -7.44 -1.57 -8.02
CA ASN A 95 -7.29 -1.04 -6.68
C ASN A 95 -8.20 -1.77 -5.68
N ALA A 96 -7.94 -1.58 -4.40
CA ALA A 96 -8.79 -1.99 -3.30
C ALA A 96 -9.22 -0.76 -2.49
N ARG A 97 -10.37 -0.85 -1.83
CA ARG A 97 -10.92 0.20 -0.96
C ARG A 97 -11.17 -0.34 0.42
N MET A 98 -10.68 0.39 1.43
CA MET A 98 -10.85 0.11 2.85
C MET A 98 -11.69 1.22 3.50
N PRO A 99 -12.77 0.90 4.23
CA PRO A 99 -13.51 1.90 5.00
C PRO A 99 -12.69 2.36 6.22
N LEU A 100 -12.80 3.63 6.56
CA LEU A 100 -12.15 4.23 7.73
C LEU A 100 -13.18 4.54 8.82
N ASN A 101 -12.76 4.34 10.07
CA ASN A 101 -13.54 4.64 11.27
C ASN A 101 -12.80 5.58 12.23
N LEU A 102 -11.46 5.66 12.12
CA LEU A 102 -10.62 6.46 13.00
C LEU A 102 -9.51 7.18 12.23
N VAL A 103 -9.24 8.42 12.65
CA VAL A 103 -7.95 9.06 12.45
C VAL A 103 -7.22 9.04 13.79
N VAL A 104 -6.00 8.52 13.79
CA VAL A 104 -5.14 8.48 14.98
C VAL A 104 -3.98 9.45 14.80
N THR A 105 -3.58 10.15 15.86
CA THR A 105 -2.48 11.13 15.82
C THR A 105 -1.44 10.84 16.88
N GLY A 106 -0.21 11.22 16.61
CA GLY A 106 0.91 10.96 17.50
C GLY A 106 2.09 11.89 17.32
N VAL A 107 3.02 11.80 18.25
CA VAL A 107 4.32 12.49 18.21
C VAL A 107 5.41 11.49 18.58
N GLY A 108 6.52 11.52 17.85
CA GLY A 108 7.62 10.57 18.05
C GLY A 108 7.21 9.14 17.67
N GLN A 109 7.15 8.23 18.64
CA GLN A 109 6.77 6.82 18.43
C GLN A 109 5.43 6.46 19.11
N LYS A 110 4.68 7.44 19.63
CA LYS A 110 3.44 7.20 20.37
C LYS A 110 2.24 7.82 19.63
N MET A 111 1.26 6.98 19.31
CA MET A 111 -0.04 7.37 18.78
C MET A 111 -1.05 7.41 19.93
N THR A 112 -1.50 8.60 20.32
CA THR A 112 -2.35 8.77 21.51
C THR A 112 -3.66 9.50 21.21
N GLY A 113 -3.69 10.34 20.17
CA GLY A 113 -4.91 11.01 19.76
C GLY A 113 -5.77 10.08 18.90
N GLN A 114 -7.08 10.12 19.08
CA GLN A 114 -8.04 9.38 18.27
C GLN A 114 -9.24 10.27 17.97
N VAL A 115 -9.66 10.27 16.72
CA VAL A 115 -10.83 11.02 16.24
C VAL A 115 -11.69 10.07 15.43
N LYS A 116 -12.97 9.94 15.80
CA LYS A 116 -13.95 9.19 15.00
C LYS A 116 -14.21 9.94 13.69
N VAL A 117 -14.16 9.19 12.59
CA VAL A 117 -14.34 9.72 11.25
C VAL A 117 -15.18 8.76 10.40
N ALA A 118 -15.74 9.27 9.32
CA ALA A 118 -16.17 8.46 8.19
C ALA A 118 -15.23 8.74 7.01
N GLY A 119 -14.83 7.70 6.28
CA GLY A 119 -13.90 7.88 5.17
C GLY A 119 -13.52 6.58 4.50
N THR A 120 -12.58 6.68 3.56
CA THR A 120 -12.03 5.51 2.86
C THR A 120 -10.58 5.73 2.50
N CYS A 121 -9.81 4.64 2.48
CA CYS A 121 -8.56 4.57 1.74
C CYS A 121 -8.76 3.76 0.44
N THR A 122 -8.27 4.26 -0.68
CA THR A 122 -8.12 3.50 -1.93
C THR A 122 -6.64 3.23 -2.15
N MET A 123 -6.29 1.99 -2.47
CA MET A 123 -4.90 1.54 -2.56
C MET A 123 -4.70 0.57 -3.72
N GLY A 124 -3.62 0.76 -4.48
CA GLY A 124 -3.13 -0.27 -5.41
C GLY A 124 -2.30 -1.34 -4.68
N ASN A 125 -2.01 -2.44 -5.36
CA ASN A 125 -1.14 -3.49 -4.82
C ASN A 125 0.35 -3.09 -4.94
N PRO A 126 1.08 -2.86 -3.83
CA PRO A 126 2.48 -2.42 -3.87
C PRO A 126 3.47 -3.54 -4.21
N TYR A 127 3.04 -4.81 -4.29
CA TYR A 127 3.90 -5.95 -4.60
C TYR A 127 4.11 -6.15 -6.11
N GLY A 128 3.38 -5.42 -6.97
CA GLY A 128 3.44 -5.58 -8.43
C GLY A 128 4.65 -4.96 -9.13
N GLY A 129 5.67 -4.52 -8.38
CA GLY A 129 6.90 -3.93 -8.95
C GLY A 129 6.72 -2.54 -9.60
N LYS A 130 5.53 -1.95 -9.51
CA LYS A 130 5.18 -0.65 -10.12
C LYS A 130 4.75 0.36 -9.06
N PRO A 131 5.04 1.65 -9.24
CA PRO A 131 4.49 2.72 -8.40
C PRO A 131 2.96 2.67 -8.36
N VAL A 132 2.39 2.56 -7.17
CA VAL A 132 0.94 2.63 -6.91
C VAL A 132 0.62 3.78 -5.97
N ALA A 133 -0.63 4.23 -6.00
CA ALA A 133 -1.12 5.25 -5.08
C ALA A 133 -1.84 4.60 -3.89
N ILE A 134 -1.70 5.20 -2.72
CA ILE A 134 -2.48 4.96 -1.51
C ILE A 134 -3.07 6.31 -1.12
N GLU A 135 -4.39 6.43 -1.18
CA GLU A 135 -5.11 7.69 -1.02
C GLU A 135 -6.20 7.52 0.03
N CYS A 136 -6.10 8.27 1.11
CA CYS A 136 -7.02 8.23 2.23
C CYS A 136 -7.69 9.58 2.38
N THR A 137 -9.02 9.58 2.47
CA THR A 137 -9.83 10.76 2.80
C THR A 137 -10.79 10.39 3.90
N ALA A 138 -10.88 11.24 4.92
CA ALA A 138 -11.77 11.03 6.04
C ALA A 138 -12.27 12.36 6.59
N GLU A 139 -13.45 12.34 7.20
CA GLU A 139 -14.07 13.53 7.78
C GLU A 139 -14.64 13.21 9.15
N SER A 140 -14.38 14.08 10.11
CA SER A 140 -15.13 14.19 11.35
C SER A 140 -16.15 15.33 11.22
N LYS A 141 -16.88 15.63 12.31
CA LYS A 141 -17.85 16.74 12.33
C LYS A 141 -17.25 18.08 11.91
N ASP A 142 -16.01 18.36 12.31
CA ASP A 142 -15.39 19.70 12.20
C ASP A 142 -14.07 19.69 11.43
N THR A 143 -13.60 18.53 10.96
CA THR A 143 -12.27 18.41 10.35
C THR A 143 -12.23 17.36 9.25
N ALA A 144 -11.75 17.77 8.08
CA ALA A 144 -11.40 16.88 6.99
C ALA A 144 -9.91 16.49 7.05
N PHE A 145 -9.60 15.26 6.62
CA PHE A 145 -8.28 14.68 6.61
C PHE A 145 -8.01 14.09 5.24
N ALA A 146 -6.83 14.34 4.67
CA ALA A 146 -6.43 13.76 3.41
C ALA A 146 -4.96 13.36 3.42
N GLY A 147 -4.68 12.13 3.01
CA GLY A 147 -3.33 11.60 2.82
C GLY A 147 -3.22 10.97 1.43
N SER A 148 -2.14 11.25 0.69
CA SER A 148 -1.82 10.57 -0.56
C SER A 148 -0.35 10.24 -0.58
N PHE A 149 -0.05 8.97 -0.85
CA PHE A 149 1.30 8.46 -0.97
C PHE A 149 1.44 7.69 -2.27
N ARG A 150 2.53 7.94 -3.00
CA ARG A 150 2.88 7.18 -4.20
C ARG A 150 4.10 6.34 -3.92
N THR A 151 3.96 5.01 -3.97
CA THR A 151 5.07 4.08 -3.74
C THR A 151 6.11 4.20 -4.86
N ASN A 152 7.34 3.78 -4.60
CA ASN A 152 8.41 3.75 -5.61
C ASN A 152 8.46 2.44 -6.43
N GLY A 153 7.50 1.55 -6.24
CA GLY A 153 7.45 0.23 -6.89
C GLY A 153 8.33 -0.85 -6.27
N LYS A 154 9.10 -0.54 -5.22
CA LYS A 154 9.78 -1.57 -4.42
C LYS A 154 8.77 -2.24 -3.49
N ALA A 155 8.97 -3.53 -3.25
CA ALA A 155 8.14 -4.28 -2.31
C ALA A 155 8.21 -3.65 -0.90
N PRO A 156 7.09 -3.62 -0.16
CA PRO A 156 7.07 -3.26 1.25
C PRO A 156 8.08 -4.07 2.07
N LYS A 157 8.69 -3.44 3.07
CA LYS A 157 9.61 -4.09 4.01
C LYS A 157 8.90 -4.33 5.34
N GLN A 158 9.14 -5.47 5.96
CA GLN A 158 8.77 -5.67 7.36
C GLN A 158 9.61 -4.75 8.25
N LYS A 159 8.97 -4.18 9.27
CA LYS A 159 9.61 -3.35 10.29
C LYS A 159 9.94 -4.17 11.53
#